data_AF-A0A0C6F5M2-F1
#
_entry.id   AF-A0A0C6F5M2-F1
#
_cell.length_a   1.000
_cell.length_b   1.000
_cell.length_c   1.000
_cell.angle_alpha   90.00
_cell.angle_beta   90.00
_cell.angle_gamma   90.00
#
_symmetry.space_group_name_H-M   'P 1'
#
loop_
_entity.id
_entity.type
_entity.pdbx_description
1 polymer ?
#
loop_
_entity_poly.entity_id
_entity_poly.type
_entity_poly.pdbx_seq_one_letter_code
_entity_poly.pdbx_strand_id
1 'polypeptide(L)'
;MARADVDMFMGRLFAGAVPVEAPNAKQVSFGRACFAASTNIGDLTELVLSGTLSWKGALGGSRRYTDLLVDAAEVTKLLQGGAAPRRNPTKKEIGAEVACLTMPVLNGLISLGALAVAEEFCPLTRRKLPVVTRESYEAFRSRYVVLTEICHERNLNARVAGRYLAAGGVMPAFDPDVVKNAIYERASPFDAALAGCPPRGAIYAASHPVRSRGDRNRVETKTV
;
A
#
# COMPACT_ATOMS: atom_id res chain seq x y z
N MET A 1 -10.36 -28.19 40.13
CA MET A 1 -9.16 -28.22 39.26
C MET A 1 -7.97 -27.88 40.13
N ALA A 2 -7.24 -28.89 40.59
CA ALA A 2 -6.45 -28.78 41.82
C ALA A 2 -4.98 -29.09 41.53
N ARG A 3 -4.20 -28.06 41.14
CA ARG A 3 -2.72 -28.05 40.98
C ARG A 3 -2.09 -29.10 40.05
N ALA A 4 -2.32 -30.39 40.26
CA ALA A 4 -1.88 -31.48 39.40
C ALA A 4 -2.34 -31.31 37.94
N ASP A 5 -3.57 -30.83 37.72
CA ASP A 5 -4.08 -30.55 36.37
C ASP A 5 -3.26 -29.45 35.66
N VAL A 6 -2.88 -28.42 36.43
CA VAL A 6 -2.09 -27.29 35.93
C VAL A 6 -0.66 -27.74 35.66
N ASP A 7 -0.06 -28.52 36.56
CA ASP A 7 1.29 -29.04 36.38
C ASP A 7 1.38 -29.99 35.17
N MET A 8 0.35 -30.83 34.96
CA MET A 8 0.23 -31.69 33.77
C MET A 8 0.10 -30.85 32.49
N PHE A 9 -0.75 -29.82 32.51
CA PHE A 9 -0.90 -28.90 31.38
C PHE A 9 0.43 -28.20 31.05
N MET A 10 1.12 -27.64 32.06
CA MET A 10 2.42 -27.00 31.89
C MET A 10 3.48 -27.98 31.40
N GLY A 11 3.47 -29.22 31.90
CA GLY A 11 4.33 -30.30 31.42
C GLY A 11 4.15 -30.57 29.93
N ARG A 12 2.91 -30.67 29.45
CA ARG A 12 2.60 -30.85 28.02
C ARG A 12 3.02 -29.63 27.19
N LEU A 13 2.77 -28.44 27.70
CA LEU A 13 3.08 -27.19 27.01
C LEU A 13 4.61 -27.06 26.77
N PHE A 14 5.41 -27.38 27.78
CA PHE A 14 6.88 -27.35 27.72
C PHE A 14 7.53 -28.64 27.17
N ALA A 15 6.75 -29.68 26.86
CA ALA A 15 7.31 -30.95 26.39
C ALA A 15 8.11 -30.79 25.09
N GLY A 16 9.42 -31.03 25.12
CA GLY A 16 10.31 -30.81 23.97
C GLY A 16 10.82 -29.37 23.81
N ALA A 17 10.60 -28.51 24.80
CA ALA A 17 11.16 -27.15 24.79
C ALA A 17 12.67 -27.17 25.05
N VAL A 18 13.42 -26.44 24.22
CA VAL A 18 14.87 -26.31 24.34
C VAL A 18 15.21 -25.17 25.33
N PRO A 19 16.13 -25.37 26.29
CA PRO A 19 16.60 -24.28 27.15
C PRO A 19 17.26 -23.16 26.31
N VAL A 20 16.87 -21.90 26.57
CA VAL A 20 17.41 -20.72 25.88
C VAL A 20 17.80 -19.68 26.92
N GLU A 21 19.05 -19.23 26.90
CA GLU A 21 19.51 -18.13 27.76
C GLU A 21 19.27 -16.76 27.12
N ALA A 22 19.58 -16.64 25.82
CA ALA A 22 19.48 -15.41 25.07
C ALA A 22 18.61 -15.62 23.81
N PRO A 23 17.32 -15.29 23.85
CA PRO A 23 16.46 -15.42 22.69
C PRO A 23 16.86 -14.45 21.57
N ASN A 24 16.81 -14.91 20.33
CA ASN A 24 17.00 -14.05 19.16
C ASN A 24 15.73 -13.25 18.82
N ALA A 25 15.81 -12.36 17.82
CA ALA A 25 14.70 -11.48 17.43
C ALA A 25 13.41 -12.20 16.97
N LYS A 26 13.48 -13.47 16.56
CA LYS A 26 12.33 -14.27 16.12
C LYS A 26 11.74 -15.13 17.25
N GLN A 27 12.55 -15.42 18.27
CA GLN A 27 12.16 -16.22 19.43
C GLN A 27 11.49 -15.31 20.46
N VAL A 28 10.17 -15.39 20.54
CA VAL A 28 9.38 -14.47 21.35
C VAL A 28 8.49 -15.22 22.32
N SER A 29 8.10 -14.55 23.40
CA SER A 29 7.13 -15.11 24.34
C SER A 29 5.76 -15.31 23.69
N PHE A 30 4.94 -16.18 24.27
CA PHE A 30 3.58 -16.46 23.82
C PHE A 30 2.73 -15.21 23.57
N GLY A 31 2.76 -14.23 24.49
CA GLY A 31 2.01 -12.99 24.33
C GLY A 31 2.46 -12.17 23.11
N ARG A 32 3.79 -12.09 22.88
CA ARG A 32 4.33 -11.40 21.71
C ARG A 32 4.06 -12.17 20.42
N ALA A 33 4.07 -13.50 20.46
CA ALA A 33 3.70 -14.33 19.31
C ALA A 33 2.23 -14.13 18.93
N CYS A 34 1.32 -14.06 19.91
CA CYS A 34 -0.08 -13.76 19.68
C CYS A 34 -0.25 -12.41 18.98
N PHE A 35 0.45 -11.38 19.47
CA PHE A 35 0.43 -10.05 18.84
C PHE A 35 0.99 -10.08 17.41
N ALA A 36 2.15 -10.71 17.20
CA ALA A 36 2.81 -10.78 15.90
C ALA A 36 1.97 -11.53 14.85
N ALA A 37 1.38 -12.66 15.23
CA ALA A 37 0.53 -13.46 14.35
C ALA A 37 -0.93 -12.99 14.33
N SER A 38 -1.26 -11.89 15.02
CA SER A 38 -2.63 -11.38 15.22
C SER A 38 -3.61 -12.46 15.70
N THR A 39 -3.19 -13.40 16.54
CA THR A 39 -3.99 -14.55 17.00
C THR A 39 -4.39 -14.45 18.47
N ASN A 40 -5.30 -15.34 18.90
CA ASN A 40 -5.65 -15.50 20.31
C ASN A 40 -4.77 -16.58 20.98
N ILE A 41 -4.78 -16.58 22.31
CA ILE A 41 -3.95 -17.47 23.11
C ILE A 41 -4.38 -18.94 23.04
N GLY A 42 -5.66 -19.21 22.79
CA GLY A 42 -6.22 -20.55 22.61
C GLY A 42 -5.66 -21.20 21.35
N ASP A 43 -5.78 -20.52 20.20
CA ASP A 43 -5.24 -20.98 18.90
C ASP A 43 -3.73 -21.28 19.01
N LEU A 44 -2.96 -20.41 19.67
CA LEU A 44 -1.53 -20.63 19.89
C LEU A 44 -1.27 -21.82 20.82
N THR A 45 -2.05 -21.97 21.89
CA THR A 45 -1.93 -23.09 22.81
C THR A 45 -2.24 -24.42 22.12
N GLU A 46 -3.28 -24.46 21.28
CA GLU A 46 -3.62 -25.61 20.46
C GLU A 46 -2.51 -25.97 19.47
N LEU A 47 -1.89 -24.97 18.82
CA LEU A 47 -0.75 -25.16 17.93
C LEU A 47 0.45 -25.80 18.67
N VAL A 48 0.72 -25.36 19.89
CA VAL A 48 1.82 -25.92 20.70
C VAL A 48 1.50 -27.33 21.20
N LEU A 49 0.28 -27.57 21.64
CA LEU A 49 -0.15 -28.87 22.18
C LEU A 49 -0.36 -29.92 21.08
N SER A 50 -0.67 -29.52 19.86
CA SER A 50 -0.76 -30.40 18.69
C SER A 50 0.61 -30.84 18.16
N GLY A 51 1.70 -30.22 18.63
CA GLY A 51 3.06 -30.55 18.20
C GLY A 51 3.37 -30.14 16.76
N THR A 52 2.61 -29.18 16.20
CA THR A 52 2.79 -28.68 14.83
C THR A 52 3.93 -27.68 14.70
N LEU A 53 4.35 -27.05 15.80
CA LEU A 53 5.56 -26.21 15.82
C LEU A 53 6.82 -27.07 15.71
N SER A 54 7.70 -26.71 14.78
CA SER A 54 9.02 -27.32 14.65
C SER A 54 9.94 -26.95 15.82
N TRP A 55 9.70 -25.81 16.47
CA TRP A 55 10.54 -25.34 17.57
C TRP A 55 9.76 -24.64 18.69
N LYS A 56 10.18 -24.89 19.93
CA LYS A 56 9.82 -24.10 21.11
C LYS A 56 10.95 -24.11 22.13
N GLY A 57 11.05 -23.05 22.92
CA GLY A 57 12.13 -22.84 23.88
C GLY A 57 11.64 -22.46 25.27
N ALA A 58 12.49 -22.61 26.27
CA ALA A 58 12.24 -22.23 27.66
C ALA A 58 13.32 -21.27 28.13
N LEU A 59 12.95 -20.03 28.44
CA LEU A 59 13.89 -19.00 28.88
C LEU A 59 14.49 -19.37 30.25
N GLY A 60 15.82 -19.46 30.32
CA GLY A 60 16.58 -19.84 31.51
C GLY A 60 16.19 -21.22 32.07
N GLY A 61 15.64 -22.11 31.24
CA GLY A 61 15.13 -23.42 31.66
C GLY A 61 13.93 -23.38 32.62
N SER A 62 13.32 -22.21 32.80
CA SER A 62 12.16 -22.05 33.67
C SER A 62 10.90 -22.69 33.06
N ARG A 63 9.90 -22.98 33.90
CA ARG A 63 8.60 -23.52 33.50
C ARG A 63 7.45 -22.54 33.73
N ARG A 64 7.74 -21.24 33.76
CA ARG A 64 6.69 -20.24 33.88
C ARG A 64 6.09 -19.99 32.51
N TYR A 65 4.78 -19.82 32.47
CA TYR A 65 4.05 -19.60 31.23
C TYR A 65 4.62 -18.45 30.38
N THR A 66 5.08 -17.38 31.02
CA THR A 66 5.69 -16.20 30.37
C THR A 66 7.03 -16.49 29.70
N ASP A 67 7.67 -17.57 30.09
CA ASP A 67 9.06 -17.90 29.72
C ASP A 67 9.11 -18.95 28.60
N LEU A 68 7.94 -19.38 28.12
CA LEU A 68 7.81 -20.20 26.93
C LEU A 68 8.00 -19.35 25.67
N LEU A 69 8.95 -19.76 24.85
CA LEU A 69 9.35 -19.11 23.62
C LEU A 69 8.89 -19.91 22.41
N VAL A 70 8.47 -19.20 21.37
CA VAL A 70 8.10 -19.76 20.06
C VAL A 70 8.70 -18.90 18.95
N ASP A 71 8.85 -19.46 17.75
CA ASP A 71 9.23 -18.67 16.57
C ASP A 71 8.01 -17.91 16.03
N ALA A 72 8.08 -16.57 16.06
CA ALA A 72 6.97 -15.73 15.63
C ALA A 72 6.61 -15.91 14.15
N ALA A 73 7.60 -16.14 13.28
CA ALA A 73 7.39 -16.29 11.85
C ALA A 73 6.76 -17.65 11.53
N GLU A 74 7.17 -18.70 12.23
CA GLU A 74 6.54 -20.02 12.11
C GLU A 74 5.07 -19.99 12.56
N VAL A 75 4.80 -19.43 13.74
CA VAL A 75 3.42 -19.29 14.26
C VAL A 75 2.55 -18.53 13.26
N THR A 76 3.06 -17.41 12.74
CA THR A 76 2.37 -16.60 11.73
C THR A 76 2.09 -17.43 10.49
N LYS A 77 3.09 -18.17 9.98
CA LYS A 77 2.94 -19.00 8.78
C LYS A 77 1.92 -20.13 8.97
N LEU A 78 1.92 -20.82 10.10
CA LEU A 78 1.00 -21.94 10.34
C LEU A 78 -0.44 -21.47 10.53
N LEU A 79 -0.64 -20.37 11.26
CA LEU A 79 -1.97 -19.84 11.52
C LEU A 79 -2.55 -19.06 10.33
N GLN A 80 -1.71 -18.40 9.54
CA GLN A 80 -2.17 -17.56 8.42
C GLN A 80 -2.03 -18.24 7.05
N GLY A 81 -1.13 -19.22 6.91
CA GLY A 81 -0.84 -19.89 5.63
C GLY A 81 -1.96 -20.79 5.12
N GLY A 82 -2.92 -21.18 5.96
CA GLY A 82 -4.12 -21.92 5.56
C GLY A 82 -5.27 -21.04 5.08
N ALA A 83 -5.19 -19.72 5.27
CA ALA A 83 -6.27 -18.82 4.89
C ALA A 83 -6.11 -18.36 3.45
N ALA A 84 -7.22 -18.39 2.70
CA ALA A 84 -7.22 -17.90 1.32
C ALA A 84 -6.74 -16.43 1.29
N PRO A 85 -5.84 -16.06 0.35
CA PRO A 85 -5.40 -14.69 0.23
C PRO A 85 -6.59 -13.79 -0.10
N ARG A 86 -6.51 -12.55 0.40
CA ARG A 86 -7.48 -11.50 0.10
C ARG A 86 -7.52 -11.24 -1.41
N ARG A 87 -8.72 -11.19 -1.99
CA ARG A 87 -8.95 -11.07 -3.43
C ARG A 87 -8.89 -9.63 -3.92
N ASN A 88 -9.44 -8.72 -3.13
CA ASN A 88 -9.62 -7.31 -3.50
C ASN A 88 -8.56 -6.44 -2.86
N PRO A 89 -8.01 -5.42 -3.55
CA PRO A 89 -6.99 -4.52 -2.99
C PRO A 89 -7.57 -3.52 -1.97
N THR A 90 -6.72 -3.08 -1.05
CA THR A 90 -7.01 -1.95 -0.16
C THR A 90 -6.75 -0.64 -0.90
N LYS A 91 -7.31 0.46 -0.38
CA LYS A 91 -7.03 1.81 -0.88
C LYS A 91 -5.53 2.13 -0.91
N LYS A 92 -4.80 1.66 0.09
CA LYS A 92 -3.34 1.87 0.20
C LYS A 92 -2.58 1.13 -0.89
N GLU A 93 -2.99 -0.09 -1.21
CA GLU A 93 -2.38 -0.89 -2.28
C GLU A 93 -2.66 -0.27 -3.66
N ILE A 94 -3.89 0.18 -3.92
CA ILE A 94 -4.22 0.87 -5.17
C ILE A 94 -3.36 2.13 -5.34
N GLY A 95 -3.21 2.95 -4.30
CA GLY A 95 -2.39 4.16 -4.38
C GLY A 95 -0.89 3.88 -4.54
N ALA A 96 -0.41 2.71 -4.13
CA ALA A 96 0.96 2.27 -4.36
C ALA A 96 1.17 1.73 -5.79
N GLU A 97 0.16 1.07 -6.36
CA GLU A 97 0.16 0.58 -7.74
C GLU A 97 0.05 1.72 -8.75
N VAL A 98 -0.82 2.70 -8.46
CA VAL A 98 -1.11 3.84 -9.34
C VAL A 98 -0.88 5.14 -8.56
N ALA A 99 0.29 5.74 -8.75
CA ALA A 99 0.71 6.95 -8.04
C ALA A 99 -0.27 8.13 -8.14
N CYS A 100 -1.08 8.18 -9.19
CA CYS A 100 -2.08 9.23 -9.42
C CYS A 100 -3.38 9.04 -8.60
N LEU A 101 -3.64 7.84 -8.08
CA LEU A 101 -4.81 7.51 -7.27
C LEU A 101 -4.48 7.61 -5.78
N THR A 102 -4.28 8.84 -5.33
CA THR A 102 -4.00 9.13 -3.92
C THR A 102 -5.20 8.82 -3.02
N MET A 103 -4.97 8.69 -1.72
CA MET A 103 -6.03 8.42 -0.73
C MET A 103 -7.22 9.40 -0.81
N PRO A 104 -7.03 10.74 -0.94
CA PRO A 104 -8.13 11.67 -1.14
C PRO A 104 -8.96 11.37 -2.40
N VAL A 105 -8.30 11.03 -3.50
CA VAL A 105 -8.96 10.69 -4.78
C VAL A 105 -9.81 9.44 -4.63
N LEU A 106 -9.24 8.38 -4.06
CA LEU A 106 -9.95 7.13 -3.83
C LEU A 106 -11.16 7.33 -2.91
N ASN A 107 -11.02 8.10 -1.83
CA ASN A 107 -12.15 8.41 -0.95
C ASN A 107 -13.25 9.20 -1.68
N GLY A 108 -12.88 10.18 -2.51
CA GLY A 108 -13.82 10.93 -3.34
C GLY A 108 -14.59 10.01 -4.30
N LEU A 109 -13.88 9.15 -5.04
CA LEU A 109 -14.49 8.17 -5.95
C LEU A 109 -15.43 7.20 -5.24
N ILE A 110 -15.07 6.73 -4.04
CA ILE A 110 -15.95 5.89 -3.22
C ILE A 110 -17.20 6.66 -2.78
N SER A 111 -17.05 7.90 -2.32
CA SER A 111 -18.20 8.71 -1.87
C SER A 111 -19.18 9.03 -3.00
N LEU A 112 -18.70 9.11 -4.24
CA LEU A 112 -19.52 9.30 -5.44
C LEU A 112 -20.08 7.99 -6.01
N GLY A 113 -19.79 6.84 -5.39
CA GLY A 113 -20.23 5.52 -5.87
C GLY A 113 -19.52 5.03 -7.13
N ALA A 114 -18.43 5.69 -7.56
CA ALA A 114 -17.64 5.30 -8.72
C ALA A 114 -16.74 4.08 -8.43
N LEU A 115 -16.44 3.82 -7.17
CA LEU A 115 -15.72 2.64 -6.70
C LEU A 115 -16.54 1.91 -5.62
N ALA A 116 -16.80 0.63 -5.83
CA ALA A 116 -17.48 -0.21 -4.85
C ALA A 116 -16.51 -0.70 -3.77
N VAL A 117 -16.96 -0.67 -2.52
CA VAL A 117 -16.21 -1.15 -1.36
C VAL A 117 -16.94 -2.36 -0.76
N ALA A 118 -16.18 -3.39 -0.42
CA ALA A 118 -16.64 -4.54 0.33
C ALA A 118 -15.83 -4.70 1.62
N GLU A 119 -16.41 -5.40 2.59
CA GLU A 119 -15.69 -5.83 3.79
C GLU A 119 -15.14 -7.23 3.55
N GLU A 120 -13.81 -7.37 3.54
CA GLU A 120 -13.14 -8.65 3.34
C GLU A 120 -12.29 -9.02 4.55
N PHE A 121 -12.38 -10.27 4.98
CA PHE A 121 -11.56 -10.76 6.09
C PHE A 121 -10.09 -10.82 5.65
N CYS A 122 -9.22 -10.16 6.39
CA CYS A 122 -7.78 -10.22 6.18
C CYS A 122 -7.16 -11.23 7.14
N PRO A 123 -6.59 -12.35 6.64
CA PRO A 123 -5.95 -13.34 7.51
C PRO A 123 -4.76 -12.80 8.29
N LEU A 124 -4.01 -11.85 7.71
CA LEU A 124 -2.82 -11.26 8.33
C LEU A 124 -3.16 -10.46 9.59
N THR A 125 -4.27 -9.72 9.58
CA THR A 125 -4.69 -8.85 10.70
C THR A 125 -5.85 -9.44 11.49
N ARG A 126 -6.45 -10.54 11.02
CA ARG A 126 -7.70 -11.18 11.49
C ARG A 126 -8.85 -10.20 11.69
N ARG A 127 -8.92 -9.16 10.86
CA ARG A 127 -9.98 -8.16 10.87
C ARG A 127 -10.66 -8.10 9.51
N LYS A 128 -11.93 -7.71 9.50
CA LYS A 128 -12.58 -7.26 8.27
C LYS A 128 -11.99 -5.91 7.90
N LEU A 129 -11.53 -5.79 6.67
CA LEU A 129 -10.96 -4.58 6.12
C LEU A 129 -11.84 -4.06 4.98
N PRO A 130 -12.03 -2.74 4.87
CA PRO A 130 -12.63 -2.15 3.70
C PRO A 130 -11.68 -2.29 2.51
N VAL A 131 -12.14 -2.99 1.49
CA VAL A 131 -11.41 -3.23 0.23
C VAL A 131 -12.21 -2.69 -0.94
N VAL A 132 -11.52 -2.20 -1.97
CA VAL A 132 -12.16 -1.80 -3.22
C VAL A 132 -12.31 -3.04 -4.08
N THR A 133 -13.51 -3.33 -4.57
CA THR A 133 -13.72 -4.54 -5.38
C THR A 133 -12.92 -4.46 -6.67
N ARG A 134 -12.24 -5.55 -7.02
CA ARG A 134 -11.38 -5.61 -8.20
C ARG A 134 -12.15 -5.30 -9.48
N GLU A 135 -13.35 -5.87 -9.61
CA GLU A 135 -14.25 -5.63 -10.74
C GLU A 135 -14.59 -4.13 -10.90
N SER A 136 -14.95 -3.46 -9.80
CA SER A 136 -15.26 -2.02 -9.85
C SER A 136 -14.03 -1.18 -10.19
N TYR A 137 -12.86 -1.55 -9.66
CA TYR A 137 -11.61 -0.88 -9.97
C TYR A 137 -11.20 -1.05 -11.44
N GLU A 138 -11.34 -2.26 -12.00
CA GLU A 138 -11.03 -2.56 -13.40
C GLU A 138 -12.03 -1.87 -14.35
N ALA A 139 -13.33 -1.87 -14.02
CA ALA A 139 -14.34 -1.13 -14.75
C ALA A 139 -14.07 0.39 -14.73
N PHE A 140 -13.59 0.91 -13.61
CA PHE A 140 -13.16 2.31 -13.52
C PHE A 140 -11.95 2.58 -14.43
N ARG A 141 -10.91 1.75 -14.39
CA ARG A 141 -9.70 1.91 -15.21
C ARG A 141 -9.97 1.82 -16.71
N SER A 142 -10.90 0.98 -17.13
CA SER A 142 -11.26 0.80 -18.53
C SER A 142 -12.04 1.98 -19.10
N ARG A 143 -12.85 2.66 -18.28
CA ARG A 143 -13.68 3.79 -18.71
C ARG A 143 -13.04 5.15 -18.51
N TYR A 144 -12.28 5.33 -17.44
CA TYR A 144 -11.78 6.64 -17.03
C TYR A 144 -10.26 6.73 -17.07
N VAL A 145 -9.78 7.97 -17.14
CA VAL A 145 -8.37 8.29 -17.05
C VAL A 145 -8.15 9.53 -16.18
N VAL A 146 -7.09 9.49 -15.37
CA VAL A 146 -6.74 10.58 -14.47
C VAL A 146 -5.84 11.56 -15.21
N LEU A 147 -6.13 12.86 -15.13
CA LEU A 147 -5.36 13.88 -15.87
C LEU A 147 -3.87 13.85 -15.53
N THR A 148 -3.54 13.65 -14.25
CA THR A 148 -2.15 13.60 -13.79
C THR A 148 -1.38 12.42 -14.37
N GLU A 149 -2.05 11.29 -14.64
CA GLU A 149 -1.45 10.10 -15.25
C GLU A 149 -1.00 10.43 -16.68
N ILE A 150 -1.91 10.97 -17.49
CA ILE A 150 -1.60 11.37 -18.87
C ILE A 150 -0.56 12.49 -18.90
N CYS A 151 -0.67 13.48 -18.01
CA CYS A 151 0.30 14.56 -17.97
C CYS A 151 1.70 14.06 -17.61
N HIS A 152 1.81 13.04 -16.77
CA HIS A 152 3.08 12.39 -16.48
C HIS A 152 3.62 11.65 -17.71
N GLU A 153 2.79 10.83 -18.36
CA GLU A 153 3.17 10.07 -19.57
C GLU A 153 3.61 10.97 -20.73
N ARG A 154 2.92 12.09 -20.94
CA ARG A 154 3.17 13.02 -22.06
C ARG A 154 4.08 14.19 -21.70
N ASN A 155 4.64 14.19 -20.49
CA ASN A 155 5.45 15.29 -19.96
C ASN A 155 4.75 16.66 -20.12
N LEU A 156 3.45 16.73 -19.78
CA LEU A 156 2.63 17.94 -19.83
C LEU A 156 2.45 18.54 -18.44
N ASN A 157 2.14 19.83 -18.37
CA ASN A 157 1.73 20.46 -17.13
C ASN A 157 0.21 20.28 -16.94
N ALA A 158 -0.22 19.63 -15.85
CA ALA A 158 -1.64 19.35 -15.58
C ALA A 158 -2.54 20.59 -15.60
N ARG A 159 -2.06 21.75 -15.13
CA ARG A 159 -2.83 23.00 -15.17
C ARG A 159 -3.02 23.51 -16.60
N VAL A 160 -2.01 23.35 -17.45
CA VAL A 160 -2.09 23.75 -18.87
C VAL A 160 -2.95 22.76 -19.64
N ALA A 161 -2.72 21.45 -19.46
CA ALA A 161 -3.54 20.41 -20.07
C ALA A 161 -5.03 20.58 -19.72
N GLY A 162 -5.36 20.87 -18.45
CA GLY A 162 -6.73 21.16 -18.04
C GLY A 162 -7.36 22.36 -18.77
N ARG A 163 -6.60 23.41 -19.07
CA ARG A 163 -7.09 24.55 -19.86
C ARG A 163 -7.34 24.19 -21.32
N TYR A 164 -6.46 23.40 -21.92
CA TYR A 164 -6.64 22.91 -23.29
C TYR A 164 -7.87 22.01 -23.42
N LEU A 165 -8.08 21.11 -22.44
CA LEU A 165 -9.27 20.27 -22.36
C LEU A 165 -10.54 21.10 -22.24
N ALA A 166 -10.56 22.08 -21.33
CA ALA A 166 -11.71 22.97 -21.17
C ALA A 166 -11.99 23.80 -22.43
N ALA A 167 -10.97 24.31 -23.11
CA ALA A 167 -11.11 25.04 -24.36
C ALA A 167 -11.63 24.16 -25.51
N GLY A 168 -11.29 22.88 -25.51
CA GLY A 168 -11.82 21.87 -26.43
C GLY A 168 -13.21 21.34 -26.04
N GLY A 169 -13.86 21.90 -25.01
CA GLY A 169 -15.18 21.47 -24.55
C GLY A 169 -15.18 20.15 -23.77
N VAL A 170 -14.01 19.63 -23.40
CA VAL A 170 -13.86 18.38 -22.66
C VAL A 170 -13.96 18.65 -21.16
N MET A 171 -15.06 18.21 -20.56
CA MET A 171 -15.34 18.38 -19.13
C MET A 171 -14.93 17.14 -18.32
N PRO A 172 -14.50 17.32 -17.05
CA PRO A 172 -14.27 16.20 -16.14
C PRO A 172 -15.54 15.37 -15.94
N ALA A 173 -15.38 14.05 -15.82
CA ALA A 173 -16.48 13.13 -15.54
C ALA A 173 -16.98 13.22 -14.09
N PHE A 174 -16.13 13.72 -13.18
CA PHE A 174 -16.44 13.90 -11.78
C PHE A 174 -16.07 15.31 -11.34
N ASP A 175 -16.74 15.82 -10.31
CA ASP A 175 -16.41 17.10 -9.70
C ASP A 175 -14.97 17.07 -9.13
N PRO A 176 -14.03 17.88 -9.68
CA PRO A 176 -12.67 17.94 -9.20
C PRO A 176 -12.55 18.43 -7.74
N ASP A 177 -13.53 19.18 -7.23
CA ASP A 177 -13.54 19.64 -5.84
C ASP A 177 -13.88 18.51 -4.86
N VAL A 178 -14.62 17.50 -5.30
CA VAL A 178 -14.92 16.30 -4.50
C VAL A 178 -13.79 15.29 -4.61
N VAL A 179 -13.36 14.97 -5.84
CA VAL A 179 -12.37 13.92 -6.09
C VAL A 179 -10.94 14.41 -5.91
N LYS A 180 -10.72 15.72 -5.75
CA LYS A 180 -9.40 16.35 -5.61
C LYS A 180 -8.45 16.09 -6.78
N ASN A 181 -8.98 15.65 -7.92
CA ASN A 181 -8.25 15.43 -9.15
C ASN A 181 -9.22 15.49 -10.34
N ALA A 182 -8.71 15.87 -11.51
CA ALA A 182 -9.49 15.90 -12.74
C ALA A 182 -9.43 14.52 -13.41
N ILE A 183 -10.60 13.93 -13.63
CA ILE A 183 -10.75 12.59 -14.20
C ILE A 183 -11.71 12.70 -15.38
N TYR A 184 -11.36 12.06 -16.49
CA TYR A 184 -12.06 12.17 -17.76
C TYR A 184 -12.44 10.78 -18.26
N GLU A 185 -13.51 10.67 -19.04
CA GLU A 185 -13.81 9.45 -19.79
C GLU A 185 -12.81 9.27 -20.94
N ARG A 186 -12.36 8.04 -21.17
CA ARG A 186 -11.44 7.71 -22.26
C ARG A 186 -12.06 7.90 -23.65
N ALA A 187 -13.39 7.79 -23.77
CA ALA A 187 -14.12 8.02 -25.02
C ALA A 187 -14.24 9.51 -25.39
N SER A 188 -13.84 10.42 -24.50
CA SER A 188 -13.79 11.85 -24.76
C SER A 188 -12.74 12.17 -25.85
N PRO A 189 -12.89 13.24 -26.66
CA PRO A 189 -11.89 13.68 -27.66
C PRO A 189 -10.62 14.28 -27.02
N PHE A 190 -10.21 13.72 -25.88
CA PHE A 190 -9.12 14.12 -25.02
C PHE A 190 -7.80 14.24 -25.79
N ASP A 191 -7.51 13.27 -26.67
CA ASP A 191 -6.28 13.29 -27.48
C ASP A 191 -6.24 14.45 -28.48
N ALA A 192 -7.37 14.73 -29.13
CA ALA A 192 -7.48 15.87 -30.05
C ALA A 192 -7.34 17.20 -29.29
N ALA A 193 -7.98 17.32 -28.13
CA ALA A 193 -7.91 18.53 -27.31
C ALA A 193 -6.50 18.79 -26.73
N LEU A 194 -5.71 17.73 -26.47
CA LEU A 194 -4.34 17.87 -25.98
C LEU A 194 -3.26 17.96 -27.07
N ALA A 195 -3.59 17.76 -28.35
CA ALA A 195 -2.61 17.76 -29.44
C ALA A 195 -1.79 19.07 -29.53
N GLY A 196 -2.36 20.20 -29.10
CA GLY A 196 -1.68 21.49 -29.05
C GLY A 196 -1.03 21.85 -27.72
N CYS A 197 -1.09 20.98 -26.70
CA CYS A 197 -0.59 21.29 -25.37
C CYS A 197 0.95 21.24 -25.35
N PRO A 198 1.64 22.33 -24.96
CA PRO A 198 3.09 22.34 -24.92
C PRO A 198 3.64 21.43 -23.81
N PRO A 199 4.81 20.81 -24.01
CA PRO A 199 5.48 20.03 -22.96
C PRO A 199 5.89 20.94 -21.81
N ARG A 200 6.01 20.34 -20.62
CA ARG A 200 6.25 21.02 -19.35
C ARG A 200 7.45 21.98 -19.37
N GLY A 201 8.51 21.62 -20.10
CA GLY A 201 9.72 22.43 -20.24
C GLY A 201 9.58 23.65 -21.17
N ALA A 202 8.69 23.63 -22.15
CA ALA A 202 8.53 24.73 -23.11
C ALA A 202 7.90 25.98 -22.47
N ILE A 203 7.06 25.80 -21.45
CA ILE A 203 6.41 26.89 -20.72
C ILE A 203 7.44 27.72 -19.92
N TYR A 204 8.47 27.05 -19.37
CA TYR A 204 9.53 27.72 -18.62
C TYR A 204 10.45 28.52 -19.56
N ALA A 205 10.78 27.97 -20.73
CA ALA A 205 11.58 28.65 -21.76
C ALA A 205 10.90 29.92 -22.32
N ALA A 206 9.57 29.91 -22.46
CA ALA A 206 8.80 31.09 -22.90
C ALA A 206 8.69 32.16 -21.80
N SER A 207 8.63 31.76 -20.52
CA SER A 207 8.49 32.68 -19.39
C SER A 207 9.83 33.28 -18.95
N HIS A 208 10.93 32.58 -19.22
CA HIS A 208 12.31 33.01 -18.94
C HIS A 208 13.18 32.80 -20.19
N PRO A 209 13.09 33.68 -21.19
CA PRO A 209 14.00 33.61 -22.33
C PRO A 209 15.42 33.76 -21.78
N VAL A 210 16.26 32.76 -22.03
CA VAL A 210 17.70 32.84 -21.76
C VAL A 210 18.19 34.14 -22.40
N ARG A 211 18.66 35.09 -21.59
CA ARG A 211 19.39 36.25 -22.11
C ARG A 211 20.58 35.67 -22.88
N SER A 212 20.52 35.70 -24.20
CA SER A 212 21.68 35.44 -25.05
C SER A 212 22.82 36.27 -24.48
N ARG A 213 23.91 35.59 -24.10
CA ARG A 213 25.21 36.22 -23.83
C ARG A 213 25.66 36.84 -25.15
N GLY A 214 25.17 38.05 -25.41
CA GLY A 214 25.62 38.91 -26.48
C GLY A 214 27.07 39.28 -26.21
N ASP A 215 27.94 38.79 -27.08
CA ASP A 215 28.86 39.64 -27.84
C ASP A 215 29.73 40.60 -27.00
N ARG A 216 30.80 40.03 -26.43
CA ARG A 216 32.00 40.79 -26.04
C ARG A 216 33.22 40.08 -26.62
N ASN A 217 33.37 40.13 -27.93
CA ASN A 217 34.68 39.95 -28.58
C ASN A 217 34.72 40.73 -29.90
N ARG A 218 34.95 42.04 -29.76
CA ARG A 218 35.52 42.86 -30.84
C ARG A 218 36.54 43.80 -30.20
N VAL A 219 37.75 43.28 -29.99
CA VAL A 219 38.93 44.13 -29.77
C VAL A 219 39.52 44.38 -31.15
N GLU A 220 39.48 45.65 -31.55
CA GLU A 220 40.09 46.18 -32.75
C GLU A 220 41.60 45.93 -32.73
N THR A 221 42.12 45.22 -33.72
CA THR A 221 43.52 45.31 -34.11
C THR A 221 43.72 46.63 -34.86
N LYS A 222 44.39 47.58 -34.22
CA LYS A 222 45.01 48.72 -34.93
C LYS A 222 46.51 48.50 -35.02
N THR A 223 46.95 48.39 -36.27
CA THR A 223 48.32 48.51 -36.77
C THR A 223 48.84 49.94 -36.56
N VAL A 224 50.02 50.09 -35.94
CA VAL A 224 51.14 50.94 -36.38
C VAL A 224 52.42 50.29 -35.86
#